data_AF-A0A354CU07-F1
#
_entry.id   AF-A0A354CU07-F1
#
_cell.length_a   1.000
_cell.length_b   1.000
_cell.length_c   1.000
_cell.angle_alpha   90.00
_cell.angle_beta   90.00
_cell.angle_gamma   90.00
#
_symmetry.space_group_name_H-M   'P 1'
#
loop_
_entity.id
_entity.type
_entity.pdbx_description
1 polymer ?
#
loop_
_entity_poly.entity_id
_entity_poly.type
_entity_poly.pdbx_seq_one_letter_code
_entity_poly.pdbx_strand_id
1 'polypeptide(L)'
;MDKSILRLDAYTDAMSANTYRTFFTTKHGRKLYMSLKISNGKCTIIKCFYTDRNQNQTGEERYSSKPLKLRTFEFPLDKLLEVVESTLDKKFYGVEYIRDETADLPIEEYIKAKTAAGIVKYRFLVLVGEGETYNGLPIRLRTRLKNQLHRSIYVDLSYYKEEQGVVNQCYYYDRRYKRQDVKITPPQLISCFFSFTNEGILNLINHEICCNFTHIIVTSGIDIDSNTTPLCGAI
;
A
#
# COMPACT_ATOMS: atom_id res chain seq x y z
N MET A 1 25.78 -9.45 -2.76
CA MET A 1 24.64 -8.54 -3.05
C MET A 1 23.94 -9.09 -4.28
N ASP A 2 22.72 -9.58 -4.13
CA ASP A 2 21.95 -10.02 -5.30
C ASP A 2 21.60 -8.82 -6.16
N LYS A 3 22.08 -8.81 -7.40
CA LYS A 3 21.79 -7.75 -8.36
C LYS A 3 20.32 -7.86 -8.75
N SER A 4 19.53 -6.82 -8.49
CA SER A 4 18.13 -6.79 -8.89
C SER A 4 18.01 -6.72 -10.42
N ILE A 5 17.21 -7.63 -11.00
CA ILE A 5 16.89 -7.70 -12.44
C ILE A 5 15.47 -7.20 -12.67
N LEU A 6 15.27 -6.37 -13.69
CA LEU A 6 13.94 -5.91 -14.10
C LEU A 6 13.25 -7.02 -14.89
N ARG A 7 12.21 -7.62 -14.31
CA ARG A 7 11.43 -8.68 -14.94
C ARG A 7 10.26 -8.10 -15.71
N LEU A 8 10.22 -8.34 -17.02
CA LEU A 8 9.18 -7.91 -17.94
C LEU A 8 8.33 -9.13 -18.33
N ASP A 9 7.19 -9.28 -17.69
CA ASP A 9 6.22 -10.33 -18.00
C ASP A 9 5.49 -9.97 -19.31
N ALA A 10 5.42 -10.92 -20.24
CA ALA A 10 4.65 -10.79 -21.47
C ALA A 10 3.16 -10.61 -21.12
N TYR A 11 2.50 -9.69 -21.83
CA TYR A 11 1.07 -9.44 -21.69
C TYR A 11 0.36 -9.85 -22.98
N THR A 12 -0.48 -10.87 -22.89
CA THR A 12 -1.27 -11.38 -24.02
C THR A 12 -2.58 -10.60 -24.10
N ASP A 13 -2.56 -9.52 -24.86
CA ASP A 13 -3.79 -8.98 -25.45
C ASP A 13 -3.71 -9.26 -26.95
N ALA A 14 -4.78 -9.82 -27.53
CA ALA A 14 -4.85 -10.32 -28.90
C ALA A 14 -4.53 -9.26 -29.98
N MET A 15 -4.35 -7.99 -29.57
CA MET A 15 -4.00 -6.86 -30.43
C MET A 15 -2.60 -6.24 -30.19
N SER A 16 -1.77 -6.74 -29.27
CA SER A 16 -0.52 -6.04 -28.92
C SER A 16 0.72 -6.93 -28.73
N ALA A 17 1.30 -7.35 -29.86
CA ALA A 17 2.65 -7.91 -29.87
C ALA A 17 3.64 -6.93 -29.19
N ASN A 18 4.61 -7.49 -28.44
CA ASN A 18 5.66 -6.76 -27.73
C ASN A 18 5.19 -5.83 -26.61
N THR A 19 4.04 -6.13 -25.99
CA THR A 19 3.62 -5.49 -24.75
C THR A 19 4.08 -6.30 -23.54
N TYR A 20 4.64 -5.60 -22.57
CA TYR A 20 5.15 -6.17 -21.34
C TYR A 20 4.59 -5.41 -20.13
N ARG A 21 4.58 -6.09 -18.99
CA ARG A 21 4.22 -5.52 -17.70
C ARG A 21 5.21 -5.96 -16.63
N THR A 22 5.28 -5.18 -15.57
CA THR A 22 6.16 -5.46 -14.45
C THR A 22 5.59 -4.91 -13.17
N PHE A 23 5.93 -5.59 -12.08
CA PHE A 23 5.60 -5.20 -10.72
C PHE A 23 6.88 -5.19 -9.89
N PHE A 24 7.18 -4.07 -9.23
CA PHE A 24 8.36 -3.97 -8.38
C PHE A 24 8.18 -3.01 -7.22
N THR A 25 9.11 -3.09 -6.26
CA THR A 25 9.18 -2.18 -5.11
C THR A 25 10.32 -1.19 -5.28
N THR A 26 10.02 0.11 -5.15
CA THR A 26 10.99 1.21 -5.23
C THR A 26 11.95 1.18 -4.03
N LYS A 27 13.01 2.00 -4.06
CA LYS A 27 13.95 2.13 -2.94
C LYS A 27 13.25 2.56 -1.64
N HIS A 28 12.19 3.34 -1.74
CA HIS A 28 11.38 3.79 -0.61
C HIS A 28 10.22 2.84 -0.22
N GLY A 29 10.22 1.60 -0.71
CA GLY A 29 9.22 0.60 -0.30
C GLY A 29 7.86 0.73 -1.01
N ARG A 30 7.73 1.62 -2.00
CA ARG A 30 6.48 1.78 -2.77
C ARG A 30 6.32 0.66 -3.78
N LYS A 31 5.10 0.16 -3.93
CA LYS A 31 4.78 -0.89 -4.90
C LYS A 31 4.26 -0.26 -6.18
N LEU A 32 4.86 -0.61 -7.30
CA LEU A 32 4.61 0.04 -8.58
C LEU A 32 4.28 -1.00 -9.63
N TYR A 33 3.21 -0.73 -10.38
CA TYR A 33 2.88 -1.41 -11.62
C TYR A 33 3.31 -0.54 -12.79
N MET A 34 3.97 -1.15 -13.78
CA MET A 34 4.31 -0.50 -15.04
C MET A 34 4.02 -1.44 -16.20
N SER A 35 3.34 -0.96 -17.24
CA SER A 35 3.24 -1.62 -18.54
C SER A 35 3.88 -0.77 -19.62
N LEU A 36 4.52 -1.44 -20.58
CA LEU A 36 5.24 -0.81 -21.67
C LEU A 36 5.10 -1.62 -22.96
N LYS A 37 5.24 -0.94 -24.09
CA LYS A 37 5.33 -1.55 -25.42
C LYS A 37 6.72 -1.32 -25.97
N ILE A 38 7.28 -2.36 -26.59
CA ILE A 38 8.57 -2.28 -27.28
C ILE A 38 8.33 -2.41 -28.78
N SER A 39 8.76 -1.42 -29.55
CA SER A 39 8.65 -1.45 -31.00
C SER A 39 9.78 -0.66 -31.64
N ASN A 40 10.43 -1.22 -32.67
CA ASN A 40 11.46 -0.55 -33.45
C ASN A 40 12.59 0.07 -32.59
N GLY A 41 13.06 -0.67 -31.59
CA GLY A 41 14.11 -0.21 -30.67
C GLY A 41 13.69 0.90 -29.70
N LYS A 42 12.41 1.26 -29.67
CA LYS A 42 11.82 2.20 -28.71
C LYS A 42 10.97 1.49 -27.68
N CYS A 43 10.95 2.06 -26.49
CA CYS A 43 10.10 1.68 -25.38
C CYS A 43 9.08 2.80 -25.14
N THR A 44 7.80 2.43 -25.05
CA THR A 44 6.69 3.34 -24.71
C THR A 44 6.00 2.84 -23.45
N ILE A 45 6.04 3.61 -22.36
CA ILE A 45 5.30 3.31 -21.13
C ILE A 45 3.81 3.63 -21.36
N ILE A 46 2.95 2.63 -21.19
CA ILE A 46 1.50 2.74 -21.41
C ILE A 46 0.80 3.12 -20.09
N LYS A 47 1.03 2.35 -19.03
CA LYS A 47 0.46 2.60 -17.69
C LYS A 47 1.57 2.53 -16.65
N CYS A 48 1.53 3.43 -15.67
CA CYS A 48 2.47 3.43 -14.55
C CYS A 48 1.81 4.07 -13.33
N PHE A 49 1.61 3.30 -12.25
CA PHE A 49 0.91 3.76 -11.05
C PHE A 49 1.34 2.98 -9.79
N TYR A 50 1.11 3.58 -8.63
CA TYR A 50 1.31 2.95 -7.33
C TYR A 50 0.17 2.00 -6.99
N THR A 51 0.48 0.76 -6.64
CA THR A 51 -0.53 -0.26 -6.29
C THR A 51 -0.85 -0.29 -4.79
N ASP A 52 0.04 0.29 -3.97
CA ASP A 52 -0.08 0.49 -2.52
C ASP A 52 -0.88 1.76 -2.14
N ARG A 53 -1.50 2.42 -3.11
CA ARG A 53 -2.34 3.61 -2.92
C ARG A 53 -3.73 3.38 -3.48
N ASN A 54 -4.70 4.16 -3.03
CA ASN A 54 -6.09 4.14 -3.52
C ASN A 54 -6.72 2.74 -3.50
N GLN A 55 -6.43 1.91 -2.49
CA GLN A 55 -6.89 0.50 -2.41
C GLN A 55 -8.40 0.36 -2.28
N ASN A 56 -9.08 1.43 -1.87
CA ASN A 56 -10.52 1.44 -1.65
C ASN A 56 -11.27 2.05 -2.84
N GLN A 57 -10.55 2.56 -3.84
CA GLN A 57 -11.13 3.14 -5.04
C GLN A 57 -11.28 2.07 -6.11
N THR A 58 -12.29 2.21 -6.95
CA THR A 58 -12.57 1.33 -8.09
C THR A 58 -12.45 2.10 -9.41
N GLY A 59 -12.41 1.38 -10.52
CA GLY A 59 -12.31 2.00 -11.85
C GLY A 59 -11.03 2.81 -12.07
N GLU A 60 -11.12 3.92 -12.79
CA GLU A 60 -9.97 4.79 -13.12
C GLU A 60 -9.30 5.39 -11.87
N GLU A 61 -10.07 5.68 -10.81
CA GLU A 61 -9.56 6.31 -9.60
C GLU A 61 -8.53 5.43 -8.88
N ARG A 62 -8.74 4.10 -8.91
CA ARG A 62 -7.79 3.07 -8.42
C ARG A 62 -6.37 3.32 -8.95
N TYR A 63 -6.26 3.74 -10.20
CA TYR A 63 -5.01 3.89 -10.93
C TYR A 63 -4.52 5.35 -11.05
N SER A 64 -5.18 6.28 -10.36
CA SER A 64 -4.89 7.71 -10.47
C SER A 64 -3.57 8.13 -9.79
N SER A 65 -3.05 7.33 -8.86
CA SER A 65 -1.80 7.66 -8.16
C SER A 65 -0.57 7.32 -9.00
N LYS A 66 -0.09 8.29 -9.78
CA LYS A 66 1.05 8.11 -10.71
C LYS A 66 2.37 8.70 -10.14
N PRO A 67 3.55 8.16 -10.52
CA PRO A 67 4.83 8.74 -10.14
C PRO A 67 5.04 10.14 -10.76
N LEU A 68 5.16 11.17 -9.94
CA LEU A 68 5.26 12.57 -10.39
C LEU A 68 6.55 12.89 -11.17
N LYS A 69 7.61 12.11 -10.96
CA LYS A 69 8.88 12.26 -11.68
C LYS A 69 8.87 11.59 -13.06
N LEU A 70 7.91 10.71 -13.33
CA LEU A 70 7.78 10.08 -14.64
C LEU A 70 7.16 11.09 -15.61
N ARG A 71 8.02 11.72 -16.42
CA ARG A 71 7.62 12.67 -17.47
C ARG A 71 7.88 12.16 -18.88
N THR A 72 8.81 11.22 -19.02
CA THR A 72 9.20 10.63 -20.30
C THR A 72 8.49 9.30 -20.48
N PHE A 73 7.59 9.24 -21.46
CA PHE A 73 6.80 8.04 -21.76
C PHE A 73 7.29 7.28 -23.00
N GLU A 74 8.08 7.90 -23.86
CA GLU A 74 8.71 7.25 -25.02
C GLU A 74 10.22 7.54 -25.00
N PHE A 75 11.03 6.50 -25.17
CA PHE A 75 12.50 6.60 -25.16
C PHE A 75 13.14 5.39 -25.85
N PRO A 76 14.41 5.48 -26.27
CA PRO A 76 15.17 4.33 -26.78
C PRO A 76 15.24 3.18 -25.77
N LEU A 77 15.17 1.93 -26.24
CA LEU A 77 15.10 0.74 -25.37
C LEU A 77 16.32 0.60 -24.45
N ASP A 78 17.52 0.97 -24.92
CA ASP A 78 18.76 0.97 -24.15
C ASP A 78 18.73 1.95 -22.96
N LYS A 79 17.82 2.94 -22.97
CA LYS A 79 17.60 3.88 -21.87
C LYS A 79 16.61 3.42 -20.82
N LEU A 80 16.01 2.23 -20.98
CA LEU A 80 14.97 1.74 -20.06
C LEU A 80 15.42 1.74 -18.59
N LEU A 81 16.59 1.17 -18.29
CA LEU A 81 17.07 1.09 -16.90
C LEU A 81 17.39 2.48 -16.31
N GLU A 82 17.91 3.39 -17.13
CA GLU A 82 18.22 4.78 -16.73
C GLU A 82 16.93 5.55 -16.41
N VAL A 83 15.89 5.40 -17.23
CA VAL A 83 14.58 6.04 -16.99
C VAL A 83 13.95 5.49 -15.71
N VAL A 84 14.01 4.17 -15.48
CA VAL A 84 13.47 3.56 -14.25
C VAL A 84 14.26 4.03 -13.01
N GLU A 85 15.59 4.10 -13.07
CA GLU A 85 16.41 4.59 -11.95
C GLU A 85 16.11 6.06 -11.62
N SER A 86 16.08 6.93 -12.64
CA SER A 86 15.92 8.39 -12.46
C SER A 86 14.49 8.82 -12.12
N THR A 87 13.47 8.13 -12.64
CA THR A 87 12.07 8.55 -12.51
C THR A 87 11.25 7.70 -11.55
N LEU A 88 11.57 6.42 -11.40
CA LEU A 88 10.82 5.45 -10.58
C LEU A 88 11.60 5.01 -9.34
N ASP A 89 12.78 5.59 -9.10
CA ASP A 89 13.57 5.41 -7.87
C ASP A 89 13.90 3.92 -7.58
N LYS A 90 14.28 3.19 -8.64
CA LYS A 90 14.73 1.81 -8.54
C LYS A 90 15.84 1.50 -9.53
N LYS A 91 16.97 1.02 -9.01
CA LYS A 91 18.08 0.54 -9.83
C LYS A 91 17.93 -0.94 -10.14
N PHE A 92 18.07 -1.29 -11.40
CA PHE A 92 18.17 -2.66 -11.90
C PHE A 92 19.46 -2.79 -12.71
N TYR A 93 19.99 -4.01 -12.80
CA TYR A 93 21.29 -4.30 -13.45
C TYR A 93 21.15 -5.11 -14.74
N GLY A 94 19.92 -5.43 -15.13
CA GLY A 94 19.60 -6.19 -16.31
C GLY A 94 18.10 -6.26 -16.51
N VAL A 95 17.68 -6.77 -17.67
CA VAL A 95 16.29 -6.97 -18.05
C VAL A 95 16.11 -8.44 -18.39
N GLU A 96 15.06 -9.05 -17.85
CA GLU A 96 14.67 -10.44 -18.12
C GLU A 96 13.24 -10.43 -18.65
N TYR A 97 13.01 -11.13 -19.76
CA TYR A 97 11.69 -11.28 -20.36
C TYR A 97 11.09 -12.62 -19.93
N ILE A 98 9.91 -12.57 -19.34
CA ILE A 98 9.26 -13.74 -18.74
C ILE A 98 7.91 -13.97 -19.42
N ARG A 99 7.55 -15.23 -19.64
CA ARG A 99 6.19 -15.63 -19.97
C ARG A 99 5.82 -16.77 -19.03
N ASP A 100 4.85 -16.54 -18.18
CA ASP A 100 4.34 -17.52 -17.22
C ASP A 100 2.81 -17.61 -17.33
N GLU A 101 2.20 -18.41 -16.45
CA GLU A 101 0.75 -18.58 -16.32
C GLU A 101 0.00 -17.27 -16.00
N THR A 102 0.72 -16.22 -15.58
CA THR A 102 0.12 -14.92 -15.30
C THR A 102 -0.04 -14.06 -16.54
N ALA A 103 0.47 -14.45 -17.71
CA ALA A 103 0.47 -13.63 -18.92
C ALA A 103 -0.92 -13.15 -19.37
N ASP A 104 -1.92 -14.03 -19.22
CA ASP A 104 -3.31 -13.79 -19.63
C ASP A 104 -4.16 -13.12 -18.54
N LEU A 105 -3.62 -12.97 -17.32
CA LEU A 105 -4.41 -12.43 -16.21
C LEU A 105 -4.75 -10.94 -16.43
N PRO A 106 -5.97 -10.51 -16.08
CA PRO A 106 -6.29 -9.09 -15.94
C PRO A 106 -5.34 -8.37 -14.98
N ILE A 107 -5.23 -7.05 -15.08
CA ILE A 107 -4.26 -6.25 -14.29
C ILE A 107 -4.40 -6.50 -12.78
N GLU A 108 -5.62 -6.53 -12.24
CA GLU A 108 -5.86 -6.75 -10.81
C GLU A 108 -5.44 -8.16 -10.36
N GLU A 109 -5.80 -9.19 -11.13
CA GLU A 109 -5.42 -10.57 -10.83
C GLU A 109 -3.90 -10.79 -10.94
N TYR A 110 -3.26 -10.18 -11.94
CA TYR A 110 -1.81 -10.17 -12.08
C TYR A 110 -1.13 -9.52 -10.87
N ILE A 111 -1.58 -8.33 -10.45
CA ILE A 111 -1.04 -7.64 -9.27
C ILE A 111 -1.22 -8.49 -8.02
N LYS A 112 -2.39 -9.13 -7.86
CA LYS A 112 -2.68 -10.03 -6.74
C LYS A 112 -1.75 -11.24 -6.76
N ALA A 113 -1.58 -11.91 -7.90
CA ALA A 113 -0.69 -13.06 -8.05
C ALA A 113 0.76 -12.72 -7.71
N LYS A 114 1.30 -11.62 -8.26
CA LYS A 114 2.67 -11.18 -7.97
C LYS A 114 2.85 -10.67 -6.52
N THR A 115 1.77 -10.27 -5.86
CA THR A 115 1.79 -9.88 -4.43
C THR A 115 1.64 -11.07 -3.48
N ALA A 116 0.86 -12.08 -3.85
CA ALA A 116 0.58 -13.27 -3.04
C ALA A 116 1.71 -14.30 -3.06
N ALA A 117 2.57 -14.30 -4.09
CA ALA A 117 3.71 -15.22 -4.21
C ALA A 117 4.84 -15.02 -3.17
N GLY A 118 4.71 -14.05 -2.25
CA GLY A 118 5.63 -13.87 -1.13
C GLY A 118 5.12 -14.59 0.11
N ILE A 119 6.01 -15.29 0.84
CA ILE A 119 5.76 -15.76 2.21
C ILE A 119 5.11 -14.61 2.99
N VAL A 120 3.87 -14.80 3.42
CA VAL A 120 3.13 -13.79 4.17
C VAL A 120 3.77 -13.67 5.55
N LYS A 121 4.78 -12.80 5.66
CA LYS A 121 5.36 -12.43 6.94
C LYS A 121 4.23 -11.92 7.83
N TYR A 122 4.14 -12.43 9.06
CA TYR A 122 3.23 -11.89 10.05
C TYR A 122 3.49 -10.39 10.24
N ARG A 123 2.41 -9.60 10.21
CA ARG A 123 2.42 -8.16 10.47
C ARG A 123 1.38 -7.91 11.54
N PHE A 124 1.83 -7.55 12.73
CA PHE A 124 0.94 -7.40 13.89
C PHE A 124 0.51 -5.95 14.06
N LEU A 125 -0.80 -5.73 14.11
CA LEU A 125 -1.40 -4.51 14.63
C LEU A 125 -1.43 -4.62 16.15
N VAL A 126 -0.78 -3.69 16.84
CA VAL A 126 -0.78 -3.65 18.31
C VAL A 126 -1.79 -2.61 18.77
N LEU A 127 -2.78 -3.05 19.55
CA LEU A 127 -3.82 -2.20 20.15
C LEU A 127 -3.68 -2.22 21.67
N VAL A 128 -3.87 -1.08 22.31
CA VAL A 128 -4.01 -0.95 23.76
C VAL A 128 -5.49 -0.93 24.07
N GLY A 129 -5.93 -1.92 24.84
CA GLY A 129 -7.33 -2.12 25.17
C GLY A 129 -7.68 -1.64 26.57
N GLU A 130 -8.88 -1.07 26.71
CA GLU A 130 -9.44 -0.58 27.96
C GLU A 130 -10.94 -0.91 28.07
N GLY A 131 -11.41 -1.04 29.32
CA GLY A 131 -12.80 -1.32 29.64
C GLY A 131 -13.16 -2.80 29.60
N GLU A 132 -14.47 -3.06 29.67
CA GLU A 132 -15.03 -4.41 29.56
C GLU A 132 -14.72 -5.04 28.20
N THR A 133 -14.83 -6.36 28.10
CA THR A 133 -14.59 -7.08 26.84
C THR A 133 -15.89 -7.45 26.16
N TYR A 134 -15.99 -7.16 24.87
CA TYR A 134 -17.03 -7.64 23.97
C TYR A 134 -16.41 -8.57 22.92
N ASN A 135 -16.89 -9.82 22.83
CA ASN A 135 -16.36 -10.83 21.90
C ASN A 135 -14.83 -10.99 21.93
N GLY A 136 -14.24 -10.94 23.13
CA GLY A 136 -12.80 -11.08 23.33
C GLY A 136 -11.97 -9.82 23.03
N LEU A 137 -12.62 -8.71 22.65
CA LEU A 137 -11.99 -7.40 22.43
C LEU A 137 -12.42 -6.41 23.52
N PRO A 138 -11.49 -5.68 24.14
CA PRO A 138 -11.83 -4.53 24.98
C PRO A 138 -12.73 -3.53 24.24
N ILE A 139 -13.73 -2.98 24.93
CA ILE A 139 -14.71 -2.04 24.35
C ILE A 139 -14.08 -0.74 23.85
N ARG A 140 -12.86 -0.42 24.28
CA ARG A 140 -12.07 0.68 23.72
C ARG A 140 -10.69 0.18 23.32
N LEU A 141 -10.29 0.51 22.09
CA LEU A 141 -9.03 0.07 21.49
C LEU A 141 -8.31 1.28 20.92
N ARG A 142 -7.08 1.52 21.38
CA ARG A 142 -6.27 2.66 20.96
C ARG A 142 -4.93 2.21 20.41
N THR A 143 -4.41 2.91 19.42
CA THR A 143 -3.06 2.65 18.93
C THR A 143 -2.45 3.87 18.29
N ARG A 144 -1.12 3.86 18.21
CA ARG A 144 -0.38 4.71 17.29
C ARG A 144 0.41 3.83 16.37
N LEU A 145 0.19 3.96 15.07
CA LEU A 145 0.82 3.10 14.06
C LEU A 145 1.54 3.92 13.00
N LYS A 146 2.55 3.32 12.36
CA LYS A 146 3.17 3.89 11.16
C LYS A 146 2.61 3.20 9.92
N ASN A 147 1.92 3.94 9.08
CA ASN A 147 1.32 3.37 7.87
C ASN A 147 2.30 3.33 6.69
N GLN A 148 1.84 2.75 5.57
CA GLN A 148 2.64 2.67 4.34
C GLN A 148 2.96 4.05 3.76
N LEU A 149 2.20 5.09 4.09
CA LEU A 149 2.48 6.48 3.70
C LEU A 149 3.57 7.15 4.58
N HIS A 150 4.21 6.40 5.47
CA HIS A 150 5.18 6.86 6.46
C HIS A 150 4.63 7.92 7.43
N ARG A 151 3.31 7.92 7.65
CA ARG A 151 2.64 8.79 8.63
C ARG A 151 2.50 8.03 9.94
N SER A 152 2.73 8.72 11.06
CA SER A 152 2.37 8.23 12.39
C SER A 152 0.92 8.64 12.65
N ILE A 153 0.04 7.65 12.72
CA ILE A 153 -1.41 7.84 12.83
C ILE A 153 -1.85 7.33 14.20
N TYR A 154 -2.53 8.17 14.96
CA TYR A 154 -3.26 7.80 16.16
C TYR A 154 -4.66 7.32 15.76
N VAL A 155 -5.13 6.24 16.37
CA VAL A 155 -6.45 5.66 16.15
C VAL A 155 -7.08 5.33 17.52
N ASP A 156 -8.33 5.74 17.71
CA ASP A 156 -9.18 5.43 18.87
C ASP A 156 -10.49 4.85 18.36
N LEU A 157 -10.72 3.58 18.69
CA LEU A 157 -11.88 2.80 18.33
C LEU A 157 -12.67 2.46 19.59
N SER A 158 -13.98 2.39 19.48
CA SER A 158 -14.83 1.87 20.56
C SER A 158 -15.95 1.00 20.04
N TYR A 159 -16.38 0.06 20.87
CA TYR A 159 -17.62 -0.67 20.66
C TYR A 159 -18.80 0.30 20.70
N TYR A 160 -19.68 0.13 19.73
CA TYR A 160 -20.97 0.76 19.60
C TYR A 160 -22.04 -0.34 19.56
N LYS A 161 -23.30 0.02 19.78
CA LYS A 161 -24.39 -0.97 19.90
C LYS A 161 -24.45 -1.92 18.69
N GLU A 162 -25.01 -3.11 18.90
CA GLU A 162 -25.32 -4.08 17.82
C GLU A 162 -24.08 -4.52 17.01
N GLU A 163 -23.03 -4.98 17.70
CA GLU A 163 -21.79 -5.47 17.05
C GLU A 163 -21.01 -4.42 16.24
N GLN A 164 -21.43 -3.15 16.30
CA GLN A 164 -20.75 -2.09 15.58
C GLN A 164 -19.60 -1.52 16.39
N GLY A 165 -18.62 -0.99 15.68
CA GLY A 165 -17.53 -0.19 16.20
C GLY A 165 -17.66 1.22 15.66
N VAL A 166 -17.14 2.19 16.40
CA VAL A 166 -17.04 3.59 15.99
C VAL A 166 -15.60 4.05 16.05
N VAL A 167 -15.20 4.85 15.06
CA VAL A 167 -13.92 5.56 15.08
C VAL A 167 -14.11 6.88 15.83
N ASN A 168 -13.67 6.93 17.09
CA ASN A 168 -13.77 8.15 17.91
C ASN A 168 -12.80 9.22 17.41
N GLN A 169 -11.55 8.82 17.14
CA GLN A 169 -10.50 9.71 16.67
C GLN A 169 -9.56 8.96 15.75
N CYS A 170 -9.17 9.60 14.65
CA CYS A 170 -8.13 9.09 13.78
C CYS A 170 -7.40 10.25 13.14
N TYR A 171 -6.12 10.43 13.45
CA TYR A 171 -5.37 11.60 12.96
C TYR A 171 -3.85 11.38 12.92
N TYR A 172 -3.18 12.24 12.15
CA TYR A 172 -1.73 12.41 12.16
C TYR A 172 -1.36 13.90 12.17
N TYR A 173 -0.09 14.18 12.42
CA TYR A 173 0.50 15.52 12.28
C TYR A 173 1.34 15.56 10.99
N ASP A 174 1.03 16.44 10.03
CA ASP A 174 1.82 16.59 8.80
C ASP A 174 3.07 17.43 9.07
N ARG A 175 4.20 17.05 8.46
CA ARG A 175 5.44 17.82 8.49
C ARG A 175 5.33 19.14 7.73
N ARG A 176 4.43 19.24 6.75
CA ARG A 176 4.22 20.46 5.94
C ARG A 176 3.60 21.58 6.75
N TYR A 177 2.68 21.26 7.66
CA TYR A 177 2.17 22.23 8.61
C TYR A 177 3.17 22.30 9.76
N LYS A 178 4.17 23.19 9.65
CA LYS A 178 5.15 23.52 10.70
C LYS A 178 4.52 24.08 12.01
N ARG A 179 3.27 23.74 12.30
CA ARG A 179 2.51 24.11 13.50
C ARG A 179 2.11 22.80 14.18
N GLN A 180 2.70 22.56 15.35
CA GLN A 180 2.78 21.26 16.03
C GLN A 180 1.44 20.70 16.56
N ASP A 181 0.31 21.38 16.39
CA ASP A 181 -0.96 20.99 17.04
C ASP A 181 -2.15 20.77 16.10
N VAL A 182 -1.94 20.73 14.78
CA VAL A 182 -3.06 20.48 13.86
C VAL A 182 -3.21 18.98 13.60
N LYS A 183 -4.26 18.40 14.20
CA LYS A 183 -4.71 17.04 13.94
C LYS A 183 -5.33 16.95 12.54
N ILE A 184 -4.80 16.06 11.70
CA ILE A 184 -5.31 15.84 10.34
C ILE A 184 -5.88 14.44 10.25
N THR A 185 -7.17 14.34 9.94
CA THR A 185 -7.81 13.07 9.63
C THR A 185 -7.25 12.51 8.31
N PRO A 186 -6.86 11.23 8.25
CA PRO A 186 -6.49 10.60 6.99
C PRO A 186 -7.62 10.77 5.96
N PRO A 187 -7.36 11.32 4.77
CA PRO A 187 -8.42 11.57 3.78
C PRO A 187 -9.00 10.27 3.20
N GLN A 188 -8.33 9.15 3.41
CA GLN A 188 -8.80 7.81 3.02
C GLN A 188 -9.76 7.19 4.05
N LEU A 189 -9.87 7.77 5.26
CA LEU A 189 -10.84 7.35 6.25
C LEU A 189 -12.22 7.89 5.86
N ILE A 190 -13.09 6.98 5.45
CA ILE A 190 -14.45 7.26 5.00
C ILE A 190 -15.49 6.66 5.96
N SER A 191 -15.13 5.59 6.66
CA SER A 191 -16.03 4.88 7.56
C SER A 191 -15.93 5.44 8.97
N CYS A 192 -17.04 5.96 9.49
CA CYS A 192 -17.19 6.27 10.92
C CYS A 192 -17.55 5.03 11.73
N PHE A 193 -18.27 4.08 11.12
CA PHE A 193 -18.72 2.83 11.73
C PHE A 193 -18.15 1.63 10.99
N PHE A 194 -17.90 0.54 11.71
CA PHE A 194 -17.36 -0.70 11.18
C PHE A 194 -17.85 -1.90 12.02
N SER A 195 -17.64 -3.13 11.59
CA SER A 195 -17.94 -4.31 12.42
C SER A 195 -16.91 -4.45 13.54
N PHE A 196 -17.32 -4.51 14.81
CA PHE A 196 -16.41 -4.60 15.96
C PHE A 196 -15.90 -6.03 16.17
N THR A 197 -15.12 -6.50 15.20
CA THR A 197 -14.46 -7.81 15.20
C THR A 197 -13.00 -7.64 14.78
N ASN A 198 -12.16 -8.66 15.02
CA ASN A 198 -10.77 -8.62 14.57
C ASN A 198 -10.66 -8.36 13.05
N GLU A 199 -11.51 -9.01 12.26
CA GLU A 199 -11.53 -8.86 10.81
C GLU A 199 -12.03 -7.47 10.40
N GLY A 200 -13.08 -6.95 11.03
CA GLY A 200 -13.59 -5.60 10.77
C GLY A 200 -12.56 -4.52 11.07
N ILE A 201 -11.83 -4.65 12.18
CA ILE A 201 -10.73 -3.74 12.54
C ILE A 201 -9.59 -3.85 11.53
N LEU A 202 -9.16 -5.06 11.17
CA LEU A 202 -8.11 -5.24 10.15
C LEU A 202 -8.53 -4.66 8.79
N ASN A 203 -9.78 -4.85 8.39
CA ASN A 203 -10.31 -4.30 7.16
C ASN A 203 -10.27 -2.77 7.18
N LEU A 204 -10.79 -2.13 8.23
CA LEU A 204 -10.72 -0.68 8.40
C LEU A 204 -9.27 -0.16 8.33
N ILE A 205 -8.37 -0.74 9.14
CA ILE A 205 -6.99 -0.24 9.25
C ILE A 205 -6.18 -0.48 7.97
N ASN A 206 -6.33 -1.63 7.33
CA ASN A 206 -5.57 -1.94 6.13
C ASN A 206 -6.02 -1.09 4.94
N HIS A 207 -7.33 -1.04 4.71
CA HIS A 207 -7.91 -0.38 3.54
C HIS A 207 -7.92 1.14 3.73
N GLU A 208 -8.45 1.65 4.84
CA GLU A 208 -8.66 3.10 5.02
C GLU A 208 -7.45 3.82 5.61
N ILE A 209 -6.61 3.14 6.39
CA ILE A 209 -5.41 3.76 6.99
C ILE A 209 -4.14 3.44 6.18
N CYS A 210 -4.27 2.72 5.06
CA CYS A 210 -3.17 2.28 4.18
C CYS A 210 -2.12 1.45 4.94
N CYS A 211 -2.57 0.35 5.54
CA CYS A 211 -1.75 -0.63 6.25
C CYS A 211 -1.87 -2.01 5.60
N ASN A 212 -1.16 -3.00 6.15
CA ASN A 212 -1.29 -4.39 5.71
C ASN A 212 -1.00 -5.39 6.83
N PHE A 213 -1.55 -5.12 8.01
CA PHE A 213 -1.49 -6.04 9.13
C PHE A 213 -2.26 -7.31 8.83
N THR A 214 -1.76 -8.43 9.32
CA THR A 214 -2.39 -9.75 9.17
C THR A 214 -3.05 -10.22 10.46
N HIS A 215 -2.58 -9.74 11.61
CA HIS A 215 -3.02 -10.18 12.93
C HIS A 215 -3.10 -9.01 13.90
N ILE A 216 -3.91 -9.17 14.96
CA ILE A 216 -4.06 -8.19 16.04
C ILE A 216 -3.44 -8.77 17.31
N ILE A 217 -2.69 -7.93 18.04
CA ILE A 217 -2.28 -8.15 19.42
C ILE A 217 -2.92 -7.06 20.26
N VAL A 218 -3.67 -7.45 21.28
CA VAL A 218 -4.24 -6.52 22.26
C VAL A 218 -3.41 -6.59 23.54
N THR A 219 -3.04 -5.43 24.07
CA THR A 219 -2.26 -5.28 25.31
C THR A 219 -2.86 -4.18 26.18
N SER A 220 -2.32 -3.98 27.38
CA SER A 220 -2.75 -2.95 28.34
C SER A 220 -1.52 -2.29 28.98
N GLY A 221 -1.72 -1.14 29.64
CA GLY A 221 -0.66 -0.46 30.41
C GLY A 221 0.39 0.31 29.60
N ILE A 222 0.21 0.44 28.28
CA ILE A 222 1.06 1.31 27.45
C ILE A 222 0.42 2.69 27.35
N ASP A 223 1.16 3.72 27.75
CA ASP A 223 0.73 5.12 27.61
C ASP A 223 0.95 5.62 26.16
N ILE A 224 -0.14 5.71 25.41
CA ILE A 224 -0.15 6.23 24.02
C ILE A 224 -0.32 7.77 24.00
N ASP A 225 -0.84 8.36 25.07
CA ASP A 225 -1.24 9.75 25.09
C ASP A 225 -0.04 10.68 25.33
N SER A 226 0.90 10.26 26.21
CA SER A 226 2.13 11.02 26.46
C SER A 226 3.23 10.79 25.43
N ASN A 227 3.18 9.68 24.68
CA ASN A 227 4.23 9.29 23.74
C ASN A 227 3.73 9.24 22.29
N THR A 228 4.32 10.07 21.43
CA THR A 228 3.99 10.12 20.01
C THR A 228 4.65 9.03 19.16
N THR A 229 5.36 8.08 19.78
CA THR A 229 6.03 6.99 19.08
C THR A 229 5.04 5.92 18.62
N PRO A 230 5.06 5.49 17.34
CA PRO A 230 4.25 4.37 16.89
C PRO A 230 4.61 3.06 17.61
N LEU A 231 3.60 2.31 18.06
CA LEU A 231 3.74 0.97 18.67
C LEU A 231 4.06 -0.10 17.63
N CYS A 232 3.49 0.03 16.44
CA CYS A 232 3.67 -0.90 15.33
C CYS A 232 3.70 -0.16 13.99
N GLY A 233 4.11 -0.85 12.93
CA GLY A 233 4.18 -0.25 11.61
C GLY A 233 4.01 -1.26 10.49
N ALA A 234 3.23 -0.85 9.49
CA ALA A 234 3.11 -1.52 8.21
C ALA A 234 4.06 -0.82 7.22
N ILE A 235 5.37 -1.08 7.37
CA ILE A 235 6.43 -0.53 6.51
C ILE A 235 6.70 -1.49 5.34
#